data_AF-A0A241W9K3-F1
#
_entry.id   AF-A0A241W9K3-F1
#
_cell.length_a   1.000
_cell.length_b   1.000
_cell.length_c   1.000
_cell.angle_alpha   90.00
_cell.angle_beta   90.00
_cell.angle_gamma   90.00
#
_symmetry.space_group_name_H-M   'P 1'
#
loop_
_entity.id
_entity.type
_entity.pdbx_description
1 polymer ?
#
loop_
_entity_poly.entity_id
_entity_poly.type
_entity_poly.pdbx_seq_one_letter_code
_entity_poly.pdbx_strand_id
1 'polypeptide(L)'
;MTRIVVVAKNGGDLLQDTQASDVVLNQASVVQVGVTKEHVESILREGNSVVITLKDGEKIVIENFFNDANNADNSLVFPEQDKGFALVEFDAAGKGVNYAGLESVEPLIYSDGNAGLIPWLFPVVTAGGILWWAHRHDKGDGADTTSPTAKAVLTGVTEDTGVNLHDFITQDNTLVFNGKITGPLAADEKIQVSLDGGKTWVDAVVDRGNGSWSYDNTKTPLADGTYTVQVRTIDASGNVGSVTEQKVVIDTQAPVEGSLSDLHLTDDVGPVVGEIKNGTQTDDTRPEFSGKATPEVEHVNIYDNGQLIGTATVKADGTWTFTPETPLSGGAHSLTATPVDQAGNEGKPTAPIGFNVVGDAPPAPTIQTVADDFGSVQGPIQKNGVTDDKTPTISGTAQPGSVVHVYVDGKEVGTATVSPDKTWSLELPNLGVDGPKNI
;
A
#
# COMPACT_ATOMS: atom_id res chain seq x y z
N MET A 1 9.96 -16.79 34.57
CA MET A 1 10.89 -15.85 33.92
C MET A 1 10.11 -14.62 33.57
N THR A 2 10.49 -13.51 34.17
CA THR A 2 9.82 -12.22 34.00
C THR A 2 9.99 -11.71 32.55
N ARG A 3 8.92 -11.11 31.99
CA ARG A 3 8.99 -10.45 30.67
C ARG A 3 9.79 -9.14 30.79
N ILE A 4 10.70 -8.90 29.85
CA ILE A 4 11.51 -7.68 29.77
C ILE A 4 11.34 -7.08 28.38
N VAL A 5 11.03 -5.79 28.33
CA VAL A 5 10.92 -5.01 27.10
C VAL A 5 11.99 -3.92 27.13
N VAL A 6 12.74 -3.78 26.04
CA VAL A 6 13.76 -2.76 25.87
C VAL A 6 13.37 -1.91 24.68
N VAL A 7 13.24 -0.60 24.91
CA VAL A 7 12.89 0.39 23.89
C VAL A 7 14.04 1.38 23.76
N ALA A 8 14.44 1.70 22.53
CA ALA A 8 15.44 2.73 22.27
C ALA A 8 14.91 4.08 22.73
N LYS A 9 15.72 4.83 23.49
CA LYS A 9 15.39 6.23 23.78
C LYS A 9 15.42 7.07 22.53
N ASN A 10 16.28 6.81 21.54
CA ASN A 10 16.22 7.55 20.28
C ASN A 10 15.19 6.90 19.35
N GLY A 11 14.17 7.66 18.94
CA GLY A 11 13.17 7.21 17.95
C GLY A 11 12.10 6.24 18.47
N GLY A 12 12.29 5.63 19.65
CA GLY A 12 11.28 4.78 20.29
C GLY A 12 11.19 3.35 19.74
N ASP A 13 12.20 2.92 18.98
CA ASP A 13 12.22 1.58 18.39
C ASP A 13 12.23 0.48 19.46
N LEU A 14 11.44 -0.58 19.23
CA LEU A 14 11.49 -1.79 20.04
C LEU A 14 12.79 -2.55 19.76
N LEU A 15 13.67 -2.65 20.77
CA LEU A 15 14.95 -3.33 20.66
C LEU A 15 14.88 -4.79 21.09
N GLN A 16 14.09 -5.08 22.12
CA GLN A 16 13.96 -6.42 22.64
C GLN A 16 12.61 -6.61 23.36
N ASP A 17 12.00 -7.78 23.20
CA ASP A 17 10.86 -8.26 23.97
C ASP A 17 11.08 -9.75 24.26
N THR A 18 11.39 -10.10 25.51
CA THR A 18 11.83 -11.45 25.88
C THR A 18 11.37 -11.84 27.28
N GLN A 19 11.45 -13.13 27.61
CA GLN A 19 11.37 -13.63 28.99
C GLN A 19 12.73 -14.18 29.38
N ALA A 20 13.51 -13.41 30.15
CA ALA A 20 14.90 -13.73 30.47
C ALA A 20 15.27 -13.25 31.88
N SER A 21 16.35 -13.82 32.43
CA SER A 21 16.99 -13.36 33.68
C SER A 21 18.07 -12.30 33.46
N ASP A 22 18.43 -12.05 32.20
CA ASP A 22 19.55 -11.20 31.82
C ASP A 22 19.29 -10.52 30.47
N VAL A 23 19.68 -9.25 30.37
CA VAL A 23 19.59 -8.41 29.17
C VAL A 23 20.81 -7.51 29.09
N VAL A 24 21.38 -7.35 27.88
CA VAL A 24 22.55 -6.49 27.64
C VAL A 24 22.13 -5.26 26.85
N LEU A 25 22.42 -4.07 27.40
CA LEU A 25 22.13 -2.81 26.72
C LEU A 25 23.32 -2.34 25.87
N ASN A 26 23.03 -2.02 24.61
CA ASN A 26 24.02 -1.53 23.63
C ASN A 26 23.83 -0.05 23.25
N GLN A 27 22.73 0.57 23.70
CA GLN A 27 22.39 1.98 23.46
C GLN A 27 21.36 2.51 24.47
N ALA A 28 21.14 3.84 24.50
CA ALA A 28 20.20 4.53 25.40
C ALA A 28 18.83 3.89 25.33
N SER A 29 18.36 3.34 26.45
CA SER A 29 17.15 2.53 26.48
C SER A 29 16.24 2.82 27.67
N VAL A 30 14.94 2.64 27.46
CA VAL A 30 13.96 2.43 28.52
C VAL A 30 13.75 0.93 28.67
N VAL A 31 14.03 0.42 29.87
CA VAL A 31 13.85 -1.01 30.21
C VAL A 31 12.58 -1.15 31.04
N GLN A 32 11.61 -1.89 30.53
CA GLN A 32 10.40 -2.25 31.24
C GLN A 32 10.50 -3.69 31.74
N VAL A 33 10.35 -3.88 33.04
CA VAL A 33 10.33 -5.21 33.65
C VAL A 33 8.89 -5.53 34.02
N GLY A 34 8.34 -6.59 33.44
CA GLY A 34 6.92 -6.95 33.43
C GLY A 34 6.35 -7.46 34.76
N VAL A 35 6.82 -6.93 35.88
CA VAL A 35 6.25 -7.13 37.22
C VAL A 35 5.95 -5.77 37.85
N THR A 36 4.96 -5.69 38.74
CA THR A 36 4.69 -4.43 39.42
C THR A 36 5.74 -4.14 40.49
N LYS A 37 5.96 -2.87 40.84
CA LYS A 37 6.97 -2.47 41.84
C LYS A 37 6.78 -3.14 43.20
N GLU A 38 5.56 -3.55 43.55
CA GLU A 38 5.25 -4.26 44.79
C GLU A 38 5.88 -5.65 44.87
N HIS A 39 6.29 -6.23 43.72
CA HIS A 39 6.96 -7.53 43.64
C HIS A 39 8.49 -7.41 43.69
N VAL A 40 9.04 -6.19 43.68
CA VAL A 40 10.47 -5.93 43.77
C VAL A 40 10.92 -5.96 45.23
N GLU A 41 11.96 -6.73 45.53
CA GLU A 41 12.60 -6.78 46.86
C GLU A 41 13.75 -5.76 46.94
N SER A 42 14.62 -5.72 45.92
CA SER A 42 15.72 -4.75 45.87
C SER A 42 16.18 -4.47 44.44
N ILE A 43 16.75 -3.27 44.25
CA ILE A 43 17.41 -2.84 43.01
C ILE A 43 18.77 -2.29 43.39
N LEU A 44 19.82 -2.99 43.00
CA LEU A 44 21.20 -2.68 43.38
C LEU A 44 22.11 -2.60 42.16
N ARG A 45 23.11 -1.74 42.24
CA ARG A 45 24.18 -1.65 41.24
C ARG A 45 25.26 -2.69 41.53
N GLU A 46 25.63 -3.47 40.52
CA GLU A 46 26.81 -4.34 40.52
C GLU A 46 27.69 -3.98 39.31
N GLY A 47 28.79 -3.26 39.55
CA GLY A 47 29.63 -2.74 38.46
C GLY A 47 28.88 -1.73 37.58
N ASN A 48 28.72 -2.02 36.29
CA ASN A 48 27.91 -1.22 35.36
C ASN A 48 26.48 -1.76 35.18
N SER A 49 26.12 -2.82 35.89
CA SER A 49 24.83 -3.48 35.76
C SER A 49 23.86 -3.07 36.86
N VAL A 50 22.57 -3.14 36.58
CA VAL A 50 21.51 -3.16 37.58
C VAL A 50 21.08 -4.59 37.85
N VAL A 51 21.00 -4.96 39.12
CA VAL A 51 20.49 -6.25 39.58
C VAL A 51 19.20 -6.01 40.34
N ILE A 52 18.11 -6.58 39.83
CA ILE A 52 16.77 -6.53 40.43
C ILE A 52 16.53 -7.89 41.08
N THR A 53 16.29 -7.89 42.38
CA THR A 53 15.85 -9.10 43.11
C THR A 53 14.35 -8.96 43.38
N LEU A 54 13.57 -9.94 42.94
CA LEU A 54 12.13 -10.02 43.19
C LEU A 54 11.85 -10.77 44.49
N LYS A 55 10.68 -10.52 45.09
CA LYS A 55 10.27 -11.13 46.37
C LYS A 55 10.11 -12.66 46.33
N ASP A 56 10.02 -13.24 45.14
CA ASP A 56 10.01 -14.70 44.93
C ASP A 56 11.42 -15.31 44.80
N GLY A 57 12.46 -14.47 44.84
CA GLY A 57 13.87 -14.86 44.72
C GLY A 57 14.42 -14.84 43.29
N GLU A 58 13.61 -14.52 42.27
CA GLU A 58 14.11 -14.32 40.90
C GLU A 58 15.06 -13.12 40.85
N LYS A 59 16.18 -13.28 40.14
CA LYS A 59 17.15 -12.22 39.89
C LYS A 59 17.18 -11.87 38.42
N ILE A 60 17.06 -10.57 38.13
CA ILE A 60 17.12 -10.02 36.79
C ILE A 60 18.33 -9.09 36.70
N VAL A 61 19.19 -9.32 35.72
CA VAL A 61 20.42 -8.55 35.50
C VAL A 61 20.29 -7.73 34.21
N ILE A 62 20.44 -6.42 34.32
CA ILE A 62 20.49 -5.52 33.16
C ILE A 62 21.93 -5.03 33.03
N GLU A 63 22.66 -5.61 32.09
CA GLU A 63 24.06 -5.27 31.84
C GLU A 63 24.21 -3.95 31.10
N ASN A 64 25.30 -3.23 31.42
CA ASN A 64 25.65 -1.91 30.85
C ASN A 64 24.65 -0.78 31.14
N PHE A 65 23.79 -0.92 32.16
CA PHE A 65 22.82 0.11 32.54
C PHE A 65 23.47 1.45 32.94
N PHE A 66 24.64 1.43 33.59
CA PHE A 66 25.38 2.63 34.03
C PHE A 66 26.62 2.92 33.18
N ASN A 67 26.66 2.52 31.90
CA ASN A 67 27.85 2.71 31.06
C ASN A 67 27.88 4.11 30.40
N ASP A 68 28.63 5.02 31.01
CA ASP A 68 28.77 6.43 30.58
C ASP A 68 29.47 6.61 29.21
N ALA A 69 30.18 5.60 28.69
CA ALA A 69 30.94 5.71 27.45
C ALA A 69 30.09 5.56 26.18
N ASN A 70 28.98 4.82 26.23
CA ASN A 70 28.14 4.48 25.08
C ASN A 70 26.63 4.58 25.36
N ASN A 71 26.20 4.85 26.60
CA ASN A 71 24.82 4.62 27.00
C ASN A 71 24.40 5.34 28.32
N ALA A 72 24.67 6.65 28.42
CA ALA A 72 24.63 7.38 29.69
C ALA A 72 23.23 7.75 30.23
N ASP A 73 22.14 7.30 29.61
CA ASP A 73 20.79 7.70 30.01
C ASP A 73 19.79 6.54 29.91
N ASN A 74 20.00 5.47 30.67
CA ASN A 74 19.01 4.39 30.76
C ASN A 74 17.95 4.70 31.82
N SER A 75 16.73 4.25 31.56
CA SER A 75 15.63 4.34 32.52
C SER A 75 15.07 2.96 32.80
N LEU A 76 14.77 2.68 34.06
CA LEU A 76 14.15 1.43 34.50
C LEU A 76 12.74 1.71 34.99
N VAL A 77 11.76 0.99 34.45
CA VAL A 77 10.36 1.16 34.81
C VAL A 77 9.68 -0.19 35.10
N PHE A 78 8.66 -0.13 35.96
CA PHE A 78 7.76 -1.25 36.26
C PHE A 78 6.32 -0.87 35.94
N PRO A 79 5.51 -1.71 35.29
CA PRO A 79 4.10 -1.43 35.06
C PRO A 79 3.33 -1.33 36.38
N GLU A 80 2.37 -0.41 36.46
CA GLU A 80 1.37 -0.33 37.52
C GLU A 80 -0.01 -0.75 36.99
N GLN A 81 -0.80 -1.46 37.79
CA GLN A 81 -2.02 -2.15 37.33
C GLN A 81 -3.03 -1.24 36.59
N ASP A 82 -3.15 0.05 36.98
CA ASP A 82 -4.15 0.98 36.42
C ASP A 82 -3.62 2.41 36.17
N LYS A 83 -2.29 2.65 36.22
CA LYS A 83 -1.72 4.01 36.31
C LYS A 83 -0.48 4.32 35.46
N GLY A 84 -0.12 3.41 34.54
CA GLY A 84 1.09 3.58 33.71
C GLY A 84 2.28 2.84 34.30
N PHE A 85 3.33 3.55 34.66
CA PHE A 85 4.64 3.00 35.03
C PHE A 85 5.24 3.67 36.27
N ALA A 86 5.99 2.90 37.04
CA ALA A 86 6.82 3.37 38.14
C ALA A 86 8.27 3.46 37.67
N LEU A 87 8.77 4.69 37.48
CA LEU A 87 10.16 4.99 37.14
C LEU A 87 11.05 4.88 38.37
N VAL A 88 12.12 4.10 38.28
CA VAL A 88 13.11 3.95 39.36
C VAL A 88 13.99 5.19 39.43
N GLU A 89 14.06 5.80 40.61
CA GLU A 89 15.05 6.81 40.93
C GLU A 89 16.25 6.16 41.63
N PHE A 90 17.43 6.32 41.04
CA PHE A 90 18.68 5.81 41.59
C PHE A 90 19.38 6.87 42.44
N ASP A 91 19.96 6.46 43.57
CA ASP A 91 20.87 7.32 44.34
C ASP A 91 22.27 7.39 43.70
N ALA A 92 23.16 8.19 44.30
CA ALA A 92 24.53 8.34 43.83
C ALA A 92 25.36 7.03 43.86
N ALA A 93 24.92 6.02 44.60
CA ALA A 93 25.55 4.69 44.64
C ALA A 93 24.92 3.71 43.62
N GLY A 94 23.92 4.14 42.85
CA GLY A 94 23.20 3.31 41.87
C GLY A 94 22.19 2.35 42.51
N LYS A 95 21.77 2.60 43.74
CA LYS A 95 20.68 1.86 44.39
C LYS A 95 19.35 2.50 44.01
N GLY A 96 18.35 1.70 43.65
CA GLY A 96 16.97 2.18 43.49
C GLY A 96 16.41 2.58 44.86
N VAL A 97 16.12 3.86 45.06
CA VAL A 97 15.71 4.41 46.36
C VAL A 97 14.27 4.89 46.39
N ASN A 98 13.70 5.28 45.25
CA ASN A 98 12.33 5.75 45.12
C ASN A 98 11.74 5.35 43.78
N TYR A 99 10.42 5.58 43.64
CA TYR A 99 9.70 5.43 42.39
C TYR A 99 8.93 6.71 42.07
N ALA A 100 9.14 7.27 40.88
CA ALA A 100 8.31 8.33 40.32
C ALA A 100 7.20 7.72 39.47
N GLY A 101 5.98 8.25 39.57
CA GLY A 101 4.87 7.81 38.72
C GLY A 101 4.98 8.41 37.32
N LEU A 102 4.72 7.59 36.30
CA LEU A 102 4.64 7.98 34.90
C LEU A 102 3.36 7.42 34.31
N GLU A 103 2.67 8.19 33.47
CA GLU A 103 1.49 7.69 32.75
C GLU A 103 1.89 6.84 31.53
N SER A 104 3.01 7.19 30.88
CA SER A 104 3.63 6.43 29.78
C SER A 104 5.16 6.50 29.85
N VAL A 105 5.85 5.65 29.09
CA VAL A 105 7.32 5.70 28.97
C VAL A 105 7.80 6.72 27.92
N GLU A 106 6.91 7.34 27.17
CA GLU A 106 7.25 8.24 26.06
C GLU A 106 8.06 9.48 26.48
N PRO A 107 7.86 10.09 27.66
CA PRO A 107 8.70 11.20 28.12
C PRO A 107 10.17 10.80 28.32
N LEU A 108 10.46 9.51 28.36
CA LEU A 108 11.81 8.97 28.48
C LEU A 108 12.46 8.74 27.11
N ILE A 109 11.75 8.99 25.99
CA ILE A 109 12.19 8.76 24.61
C ILE A 109 12.45 10.13 23.93
N TYR A 110 13.60 10.26 23.28
CA TYR A 110 14.02 11.36 22.42
C TYR A 110 13.43 11.24 21.00
N SER A 111 12.95 12.36 20.46
CA SER A 111 12.59 12.51 19.04
C SER A 111 13.79 13.04 18.24
N ASP A 112 14.05 12.45 17.07
CA ASP A 112 15.25 12.66 16.27
C ASP A 112 15.63 14.13 16.01
N GLY A 113 16.85 14.50 16.41
CA GLY A 113 17.66 15.44 15.63
C GLY A 113 17.61 16.93 15.96
N ASN A 114 17.04 17.37 17.10
CA ASN A 114 17.30 18.73 17.60
C ASN A 114 17.60 18.72 19.10
N ALA A 115 18.86 18.44 19.44
CA ALA A 115 19.42 18.64 20.78
C ALA A 115 19.54 20.13 21.08
N GLY A 116 18.41 20.79 21.28
CA GLY A 116 18.34 22.07 21.99
C GLY A 116 18.47 21.77 23.48
N LEU A 117 19.63 22.09 24.03
CA LEU A 117 19.93 22.08 25.46
C LEU A 117 18.71 22.50 26.30
N ILE A 118 18.23 21.62 27.18
CA ILE A 118 17.58 22.09 28.42
C ILE A 118 18.35 21.50 29.61
N PRO A 119 19.30 22.28 30.17
CA PRO A 119 19.85 22.02 31.49
C PRO A 119 18.85 22.54 32.55
N TRP A 120 18.34 21.61 33.37
CA TRP A 120 17.82 21.74 34.75
C TRP A 120 16.72 22.77 35.09
N LEU A 121 15.55 22.27 35.52
CA LEU A 121 14.70 22.89 36.55
C LEU A 121 13.96 21.81 37.36
N PHE A 122 14.65 21.18 38.30
CA PHE A 122 14.02 20.88 39.58
C PHE A 122 14.19 22.13 40.46
N PRO A 123 13.15 22.89 40.82
CA PRO A 123 13.18 23.50 42.12
C PRO A 123 12.82 22.40 43.12
N VAL A 124 13.76 22.14 44.01
CA VAL A 124 13.49 21.56 45.32
C VAL A 124 12.28 22.29 45.91
N VAL A 125 11.13 21.61 46.03
CA VAL A 125 10.08 22.04 46.95
C VAL A 125 10.45 21.51 48.33
N THR A 126 11.39 22.19 48.99
CA THR A 126 11.38 22.22 50.45
C THR A 126 10.31 23.23 50.86
N ALA A 127 9.24 22.70 51.42
CA ALA A 127 8.37 23.31 52.41
C ALA A 127 8.28 24.86 52.43
N GLY A 128 7.14 25.36 51.92
CA GLY A 128 6.50 26.58 52.42
C GLY A 128 6.90 27.88 51.74
N GLY A 129 5.89 28.68 51.37
CA GLY A 129 6.06 30.12 51.13
C GLY A 129 5.34 30.67 49.91
N ILE A 130 4.20 31.30 50.15
CA ILE A 130 3.35 32.05 49.22
C ILE A 130 3.92 33.48 49.01
N LEU A 131 3.76 34.13 47.84
CA LEU A 131 3.10 35.47 47.62
C LEU A 131 3.53 36.21 46.30
N TRP A 132 2.70 36.46 45.24
CA TRP A 132 1.57 37.41 44.92
C TRP A 132 1.96 38.54 43.92
N TRP A 133 1.11 39.15 43.06
CA TRP A 133 -0.11 40.02 43.24
C TRP A 133 -0.89 40.20 41.88
N ALA A 134 -2.19 40.57 41.74
CA ALA A 134 -3.27 41.05 42.61
C ALA A 134 -4.68 41.02 41.92
N HIS A 135 -5.72 40.57 42.62
CA HIS A 135 -6.98 41.32 42.87
C HIS A 135 -7.70 40.71 44.09
N ARG A 136 -8.36 41.56 44.88
CA ARG A 136 -9.05 41.21 46.13
C ARG A 136 -10.55 41.10 45.87
N HIS A 137 -11.11 39.89 46.00
CA HIS A 137 -12.49 39.58 46.44
C HIS A 137 -12.56 38.05 46.60
N ASP A 138 -12.39 37.53 47.82
CA ASP A 138 -13.45 36.99 48.70
C ASP A 138 -14.03 35.62 48.24
N LYS A 139 -13.80 34.62 49.11
CA LYS A 139 -14.43 33.29 49.25
C LYS A 139 -14.13 32.15 48.25
N GLY A 140 -13.30 31.22 48.73
CA GLY A 140 -13.59 29.78 48.72
C GLY A 140 -13.82 29.15 47.35
N ASP A 141 -12.74 28.92 46.62
CA ASP A 141 -12.77 28.31 45.31
C ASP A 141 -11.48 27.51 45.16
N GLY A 142 -11.57 26.22 45.49
CA GLY A 142 -10.52 25.27 45.16
C GLY A 142 -10.34 25.28 43.64
N ALA A 143 -9.13 25.57 43.19
CA ALA A 143 -8.78 25.43 41.78
C ALA A 143 -9.15 24.02 41.33
N ASP A 144 -9.96 23.94 40.28
CA ASP A 144 -10.39 22.68 39.70
C ASP A 144 -9.17 21.99 39.09
N THR A 145 -8.85 20.80 39.61
CA THR A 145 -7.74 19.96 39.13
C THR A 145 -8.25 18.67 38.48
N THR A 146 -9.53 18.60 38.12
CA THR A 146 -10.14 17.38 37.59
C THR A 146 -10.14 17.40 36.06
N SER A 147 -9.45 16.45 35.45
CA SER A 147 -9.42 16.32 33.99
C SER A 147 -10.74 15.74 33.44
N PRO A 148 -11.13 16.14 32.21
CA PRO A 148 -12.20 15.49 31.48
C PRO A 148 -12.01 13.96 31.38
N THR A 149 -13.11 13.23 31.58
CA THR A 149 -13.13 11.76 31.46
C THR A 149 -13.55 11.28 30.07
N ALA A 150 -14.17 12.16 29.27
CA ALA A 150 -14.48 11.88 27.86
C ALA A 150 -13.19 11.75 27.05
N LYS A 151 -13.18 10.78 26.12
CA LYS A 151 -12.10 10.61 25.15
C LYS A 151 -12.60 10.93 23.76
N ALA A 152 -11.81 11.66 22.99
CA ALA A 152 -12.07 11.95 21.60
C ALA A 152 -11.09 11.13 20.74
N VAL A 153 -11.57 10.51 19.67
CA VAL A 153 -10.75 9.73 18.71
C VAL A 153 -10.98 10.26 17.30
N LEU A 154 -9.93 10.33 16.49
CA LEU A 154 -10.04 10.54 15.05
C LEU A 154 -10.62 9.28 14.42
N THR A 155 -11.59 9.44 13.52
CA THR A 155 -12.26 8.31 12.83
C THR A 155 -12.22 8.44 11.32
N GLY A 156 -11.84 9.59 10.78
CA GLY A 156 -11.70 9.81 9.35
C GLY A 156 -11.26 11.22 9.03
N VAL A 157 -10.92 11.40 7.77
CA VAL A 157 -10.68 12.69 7.11
C VAL A 157 -11.59 12.77 5.88
N THR A 158 -11.95 13.97 5.42
CA THR A 158 -12.66 14.10 4.13
C THR A 158 -11.79 13.64 3.00
N GLU A 159 -12.43 13.05 1.97
CA GLU A 159 -11.80 12.47 0.78
C GLU A 159 -10.47 11.79 1.12
N ASP A 160 -10.53 10.66 1.85
CA ASP A 160 -9.41 9.71 1.87
C ASP A 160 -9.31 9.09 0.46
N THR A 161 -8.69 9.83 -0.45
CA THR A 161 -8.56 9.50 -1.88
C THR A 161 -7.63 8.33 -2.16
N GLY A 162 -6.98 7.79 -1.12
CA GLY A 162 -6.10 6.64 -1.22
C GLY A 162 -6.82 5.40 -1.73
N VAL A 163 -6.03 4.41 -2.11
CA VAL A 163 -6.54 3.09 -2.55
C VAL A 163 -7.36 2.42 -1.45
N ASN A 164 -7.08 2.75 -0.18
CA ASN A 164 -7.85 2.32 0.97
C ASN A 164 -8.44 3.53 1.72
N LEU A 165 -9.76 3.67 1.69
CA LEU A 165 -10.52 4.78 2.30
C LEU A 165 -10.41 4.90 3.85
N HIS A 166 -9.54 4.12 4.48
CA HIS A 166 -9.39 4.07 5.95
C HIS A 166 -7.93 3.95 6.40
N ASP A 167 -6.95 4.03 5.50
CA ASP A 167 -5.53 3.96 5.87
C ASP A 167 -4.94 5.35 6.21
N PHE A 168 -5.72 6.42 6.01
CA PHE A 168 -5.32 7.81 6.24
C PHE A 168 -4.13 8.24 5.36
N ILE A 169 -4.01 7.69 4.15
CA ILE A 169 -3.00 8.03 3.16
C ILE A 169 -3.70 8.63 1.95
N THR A 170 -3.51 9.92 1.72
CA THR A 170 -4.36 10.67 0.78
C THR A 170 -3.59 11.73 0.00
N GLN A 171 -4.04 11.98 -1.24
CA GLN A 171 -3.66 13.12 -2.07
C GLN A 171 -4.50 14.38 -1.80
N ASP A 172 -5.56 14.30 -0.99
CA ASP A 172 -6.25 15.50 -0.51
C ASP A 172 -5.41 16.15 0.60
N ASN A 173 -4.95 17.37 0.36
CA ASN A 173 -4.22 18.16 1.35
C ASN A 173 -5.09 19.21 2.05
N THR A 174 -6.39 19.26 1.75
CA THR A 174 -7.39 20.20 2.27
C THR A 174 -8.46 19.51 3.09
N LEU A 175 -8.04 18.78 4.11
CA LEU A 175 -8.89 17.86 4.88
C LEU A 175 -9.84 18.54 5.87
N VAL A 176 -10.99 17.92 6.10
CA VAL A 176 -11.79 18.04 7.32
C VAL A 176 -11.55 16.79 8.15
N PHE A 177 -11.06 16.95 9.37
CA PHE A 177 -10.83 15.87 10.31
C PHE A 177 -12.12 15.59 11.08
N ASN A 178 -12.56 14.34 11.15
CA ASN A 178 -13.77 13.96 11.88
C ASN A 178 -13.52 12.81 12.85
N GLY A 179 -14.22 12.87 13.98
CA GLY A 179 -14.02 11.89 15.03
C GLY A 179 -15.24 11.62 15.91
N LYS A 180 -15.05 10.67 16.81
CA LYS A 180 -16.05 10.25 17.79
C LYS A 180 -15.63 10.60 19.20
N ILE A 181 -16.64 10.78 20.04
CA ILE A 181 -16.52 11.06 21.47
C ILE A 181 -17.01 9.83 22.21
N THR A 182 -16.21 9.34 23.15
CA THR A 182 -16.56 8.23 24.02
C THR A 182 -16.61 8.72 25.46
N GLY A 183 -17.69 8.37 26.15
CA GLY A 183 -18.01 8.93 27.47
C GLY A 183 -18.72 10.29 27.41
N PRO A 184 -19.21 10.78 28.56
CA PRO A 184 -19.93 12.04 28.64
C PRO A 184 -18.96 13.22 28.56
N LEU A 185 -19.08 14.04 27.51
CA LEU A 185 -18.41 15.33 27.40
C LEU A 185 -19.33 16.41 27.97
N ALA A 186 -18.88 17.11 29.01
CA ALA A 186 -19.64 18.18 29.65
C ALA A 186 -19.86 19.38 28.71
N ALA A 187 -20.78 20.27 29.10
CA ALA A 187 -21.18 21.40 28.26
C ALA A 187 -20.08 22.46 28.13
N ASP A 188 -19.25 22.58 29.15
CA ASP A 188 -18.12 23.49 29.29
C ASP A 188 -16.78 22.88 28.84
N GLU A 189 -16.74 21.57 28.60
CA GLU A 189 -15.60 20.88 28.00
C GLU A 189 -15.57 21.04 26.47
N LYS A 190 -14.36 21.07 25.93
CA LYS A 190 -14.07 21.20 24.50
C LYS A 190 -13.24 20.03 23.99
N ILE A 191 -13.20 19.87 22.68
CA ILE A 191 -12.25 19.02 21.97
C ILE A 191 -11.26 19.93 21.26
N GLN A 192 -9.98 19.59 21.36
CA GLN A 192 -8.91 20.24 20.63
C GLN A 192 -8.19 19.25 19.74
N VAL A 193 -7.79 19.73 18.57
CA VAL A 193 -7.02 18.98 17.57
C VAL A 193 -5.66 19.65 17.42
N SER A 194 -4.65 18.84 17.20
CA SER A 194 -3.29 19.26 16.90
C SER A 194 -2.81 18.50 15.66
N LEU A 195 -2.22 19.21 14.71
CA LEU A 195 -1.62 18.61 13.51
C LEU A 195 -0.09 18.54 13.58
N ASP A 196 0.55 19.06 14.63
CA ASP A 196 2.00 19.25 14.72
C ASP A 196 2.64 18.51 15.90
N GLY A 197 2.01 17.42 16.35
CA GLY A 197 2.48 16.61 17.48
C GLY A 197 2.32 17.30 18.85
N GLY A 198 1.32 18.17 18.98
CA GLY A 198 0.87 18.73 20.25
C GLY A 198 1.46 20.10 20.57
N LYS A 199 2.14 20.73 19.61
CA LYS A 199 2.77 22.05 19.79
C LYS A 199 1.73 23.15 19.68
N THR A 200 0.77 23.01 18.77
CA THR A 200 -0.37 23.93 18.62
C THR A 200 -1.69 23.18 18.65
N TRP A 201 -2.70 23.82 19.25
CA TRP A 201 -4.01 23.22 19.46
C TRP A 201 -5.10 24.17 18.98
N VAL A 202 -6.09 23.61 18.27
CA VAL A 202 -7.25 24.33 17.75
C VAL A 202 -8.53 23.69 18.26
N ASP A 203 -9.52 24.50 18.62
CA ASP A 203 -10.81 24.01 19.08
C ASP A 203 -11.58 23.37 17.91
N ALA A 204 -12.07 22.16 18.09
CA ALA A 204 -12.94 21.47 17.13
C ALA A 204 -14.41 21.88 17.33
N VAL A 205 -15.21 21.72 16.28
CA VAL A 205 -16.67 21.82 16.35
C VAL A 205 -17.22 20.51 16.92
N VAL A 206 -18.01 20.59 17.99
CA VAL A 206 -18.54 19.43 18.72
C VAL A 206 -20.04 19.29 18.51
N ASP A 207 -20.47 18.13 18.00
CA ASP A 207 -21.86 17.70 17.99
C ASP A 207 -22.09 16.68 19.12
N ARG A 208 -22.50 17.20 20.28
CA ARG A 208 -22.76 16.39 21.48
C ARG A 208 -23.95 15.45 21.31
N GLY A 209 -24.92 15.79 20.46
CA GLY A 209 -26.10 14.94 20.22
C GLY A 209 -25.74 13.65 19.49
N ASN A 210 -24.77 13.73 18.58
CA ASN A 210 -24.29 12.60 17.79
C ASN A 210 -22.98 11.99 18.32
N GLY A 211 -22.43 12.54 19.41
CA GLY A 211 -21.15 12.11 20.00
C GLY A 211 -20.00 12.22 19.01
N SER A 212 -19.96 13.29 18.23
CA SER A 212 -18.98 13.50 17.16
C SER A 212 -18.36 14.88 17.20
N TRP A 213 -17.22 15.02 16.55
CA TRP A 213 -16.53 16.29 16.38
C TRP A 213 -15.95 16.42 14.97
N SER A 214 -15.72 17.66 14.54
CA SER A 214 -15.09 17.98 13.26
C SER A 214 -14.15 19.17 13.38
N TYR A 215 -13.03 19.13 12.67
CA TYR A 215 -12.12 20.25 12.48
C TYR A 215 -11.91 20.47 10.97
N ASP A 216 -12.32 21.64 10.48
CA ASP A 216 -12.21 22.01 9.06
C ASP A 216 -10.86 22.69 8.80
N ASN A 217 -9.97 21.99 8.08
CA ASN A 217 -8.66 22.50 7.66
C ASN A 217 -8.62 22.80 6.15
N THR A 218 -9.77 22.87 5.46
CA THR A 218 -9.85 23.02 3.99
C THR A 218 -9.21 24.31 3.44
N LYS A 219 -9.02 25.32 4.30
CA LYS A 219 -8.42 26.61 3.93
C LYS A 219 -6.91 26.68 4.14
N THR A 220 -6.31 25.63 4.69
CA THR A 220 -4.89 25.57 5.01
C THR A 220 -4.30 24.27 4.46
N PRO A 221 -4.00 24.23 3.14
CA PRO A 221 -3.42 23.06 2.51
C PRO A 221 -2.18 22.58 3.26
N LEU A 222 -2.15 21.29 3.58
CA LEU A 222 -1.01 20.64 4.20
C LEU A 222 0.05 20.34 3.14
N ALA A 223 1.33 20.48 3.51
CA ALA A 223 2.41 20.00 2.65
C ALA A 223 2.48 18.47 2.70
N ASP A 224 3.07 17.85 1.68
CA ASP A 224 3.35 16.42 1.70
C ASP A 224 4.16 16.04 2.95
N GLY A 225 3.79 14.91 3.55
CA GLY A 225 4.44 14.38 4.74
C GLY A 225 3.52 13.61 5.67
N THR A 226 4.09 13.10 6.74
CA THR A 226 3.35 12.40 7.80
C THR A 226 3.04 13.35 8.95
N TYR A 227 1.76 13.45 9.29
CA TYR A 227 1.24 14.23 10.39
C TYR A 227 0.79 13.29 11.51
N THR A 228 1.34 13.46 12.71
CA THR A 228 0.80 12.85 13.92
C THR A 228 -0.32 13.72 14.44
N VAL A 229 -1.54 13.41 14.02
CA VAL A 229 -2.75 14.11 14.44
C VAL A 229 -3.08 13.68 15.86
N GLN A 230 -3.11 14.65 16.77
CA GLN A 230 -3.47 14.42 18.16
C GLN A 230 -4.81 15.09 18.47
N VAL A 231 -5.62 14.43 19.30
CA VAL A 231 -6.93 14.91 19.71
C VAL A 231 -7.06 14.75 21.22
N ARG A 232 -7.55 15.78 21.89
CA ARG A 232 -7.74 15.76 23.35
C ARG A 232 -9.03 16.46 23.76
N THR A 233 -9.47 16.18 24.97
CA THR A 233 -10.50 16.95 25.68
C THR A 233 -9.87 17.95 26.64
N ILE A 234 -10.51 19.09 26.84
CA ILE A 234 -10.06 20.13 27.79
C ILE A 234 -11.28 20.76 28.46
N ASP A 235 -11.21 20.97 29.77
CA ASP A 235 -12.28 21.67 30.51
C ASP A 235 -12.13 23.20 30.44
N ALA A 236 -13.05 23.93 31.07
CA ALA A 236 -13.01 25.39 31.14
C ALA A 236 -11.87 25.93 32.02
N SER A 237 -11.34 25.11 32.92
CA SER A 237 -10.24 25.42 33.85
C SER A 237 -8.85 25.18 33.22
N GLY A 238 -8.80 24.53 32.07
CA GLY A 238 -7.59 24.17 31.33
C GLY A 238 -7.03 22.78 31.67
N ASN A 239 -7.74 21.97 32.45
CA ASN A 239 -7.34 20.58 32.71
C ASN A 239 -7.54 19.76 31.44
N VAL A 240 -6.50 19.02 31.06
CA VAL A 240 -6.47 18.21 29.84
C VAL A 240 -6.87 16.77 30.15
N GLY A 241 -7.75 16.20 29.33
CA GLY A 241 -8.11 14.78 29.36
C GLY A 241 -7.12 13.93 28.55
N SER A 242 -7.49 12.67 28.29
CA SER A 242 -6.67 11.76 27.49
C SER A 242 -6.43 12.31 26.08
N VAL A 243 -5.18 12.18 25.61
CA VAL A 243 -4.78 12.46 24.23
C VAL A 243 -4.83 11.15 23.43
N THR A 244 -5.39 11.20 22.23
CA THR A 244 -5.31 10.11 21.25
C THR A 244 -4.54 10.57 20.03
N GLU A 245 -3.87 9.65 19.36
CA GLU A 245 -3.03 9.95 18.20
C GLU A 245 -3.41 9.09 17.00
N GLN A 246 -3.33 9.66 15.81
CA GLN A 246 -3.49 8.96 14.54
C GLN A 246 -2.52 9.55 13.52
N LYS A 247 -1.80 8.69 12.80
CA LYS A 247 -0.97 9.13 11.67
C LYS A 247 -1.84 9.40 10.46
N VAL A 248 -1.59 10.51 9.79
CA VAL A 248 -2.20 10.89 8.51
C VAL A 248 -1.06 11.24 7.56
N VAL A 249 -1.04 10.64 6.38
CA VAL A 249 -0.02 10.90 5.36
C VAL A 249 -0.66 11.69 4.24
N ILE A 250 -0.06 12.83 3.93
CA ILE A 250 -0.39 13.66 2.78
C ILE A 250 0.66 13.37 1.71
N ASP A 251 0.22 12.93 0.55
CA ASP A 251 1.07 12.71 -0.60
C ASP A 251 0.35 13.17 -1.86
N THR A 252 0.76 14.31 -2.39
CA THR A 252 0.22 14.89 -3.62
C THR A 252 1.08 14.61 -4.86
N GLN A 253 2.10 13.75 -4.72
CA GLN A 253 3.09 13.48 -5.77
C GLN A 253 2.78 12.19 -6.52
N ALA A 254 2.24 12.35 -7.73
CA ALA A 254 2.06 11.22 -8.64
C ALA A 254 3.36 10.50 -9.01
N PRO A 255 3.31 9.18 -9.27
CA PRO A 255 4.44 8.44 -9.82
C PRO A 255 4.97 9.10 -11.09
N VAL A 256 6.29 9.17 -11.19
CA VAL A 256 6.97 9.90 -12.27
C VAL A 256 6.99 9.12 -13.58
N GLU A 257 7.35 9.80 -14.67
CA GLU A 257 7.54 9.15 -15.95
C GLU A 257 8.65 8.10 -15.87
N GLY A 258 8.35 6.88 -16.32
CA GLY A 258 9.25 5.72 -16.18
C GLY A 258 8.98 4.83 -14.96
N SER A 259 7.99 5.16 -14.10
CA SER A 259 7.54 4.27 -13.03
C SER A 259 6.94 2.95 -13.56
N LEU A 260 6.53 2.89 -14.83
CA LEU A 260 6.20 1.65 -15.53
C LEU A 260 7.27 1.32 -16.59
N SER A 261 7.65 0.04 -16.69
CA SER A 261 8.66 -0.44 -17.63
C SER A 261 8.39 -1.88 -18.08
N ASP A 262 9.17 -2.38 -19.05
CA ASP A 262 9.11 -3.78 -19.50
C ASP A 262 7.70 -4.20 -19.97
N LEU A 263 7.02 -3.29 -20.69
CA LEU A 263 5.63 -3.46 -21.11
C LEU A 263 5.49 -4.48 -22.24
N HIS A 264 4.63 -5.47 -22.05
CA HIS A 264 4.36 -6.52 -23.05
C HIS A 264 2.86 -6.75 -23.19
N LEU A 265 2.36 -6.63 -24.42
CA LEU A 265 1.02 -7.06 -24.79
C LEU A 265 1.14 -8.37 -25.58
N THR A 266 0.46 -9.42 -25.15
CA THR A 266 0.63 -10.77 -25.72
C THR A 266 -0.69 -11.43 -26.08
N ASP A 267 -0.66 -12.12 -27.23
CA ASP A 267 -1.67 -13.00 -27.77
C ASP A 267 -1.33 -14.45 -27.38
N ASP A 268 -2.27 -15.15 -26.74
CA ASP A 268 -2.16 -16.58 -26.41
C ASP A 268 -3.22 -17.46 -27.10
N VAL A 269 -3.95 -16.92 -28.08
CA VAL A 269 -5.04 -17.58 -28.78
C VAL A 269 -4.63 -17.94 -30.20
N GLY A 270 -5.26 -19.00 -30.73
CA GLY A 270 -5.13 -19.33 -32.15
C GLY A 270 -3.76 -19.86 -32.57
N PRO A 271 -3.51 -19.95 -33.89
CA PRO A 271 -2.28 -20.47 -34.45
C PRO A 271 -1.11 -19.46 -34.43
N VAL A 272 -1.38 -18.17 -34.22
CA VAL A 272 -0.39 -17.09 -34.24
C VAL A 272 -0.34 -16.41 -32.87
N VAL A 273 0.40 -17.02 -31.95
CA VAL A 273 0.62 -16.49 -30.60
C VAL A 273 1.88 -15.63 -30.51
N GLY A 274 1.96 -14.76 -29.50
CA GLY A 274 3.16 -13.99 -29.17
C GLY A 274 2.91 -12.52 -28.89
N GLU A 275 3.96 -11.69 -28.97
CA GLU A 275 3.88 -10.27 -28.67
C GLU A 275 3.10 -9.47 -29.73
N ILE A 276 2.07 -8.74 -29.28
CA ILE A 276 1.30 -7.78 -30.07
C ILE A 276 2.07 -6.46 -30.07
N LYS A 277 2.48 -6.02 -31.26
CA LYS A 277 3.25 -4.78 -31.44
C LYS A 277 2.37 -3.67 -31.98
N ASN A 278 2.81 -2.43 -31.82
CA ASN A 278 2.08 -1.29 -32.35
C ASN A 278 1.86 -1.44 -33.88
N GLY A 279 0.60 -1.40 -34.31
CA GLY A 279 0.13 -1.56 -35.68
C GLY A 279 -0.16 -3.00 -36.12
N THR A 280 -0.04 -4.01 -35.25
CA THR A 280 -0.31 -5.42 -35.62
C THR A 280 -1.76 -5.82 -35.42
N GLN A 281 -2.08 -7.06 -35.78
CA GLN A 281 -3.39 -7.68 -35.60
C GLN A 281 -3.29 -8.87 -34.65
N THR A 282 -4.40 -9.24 -34.03
CA THR A 282 -4.55 -10.39 -33.14
C THR A 282 -5.95 -10.99 -33.28
N ASP A 283 -6.06 -12.32 -33.17
CA ASP A 283 -7.34 -13.01 -33.02
C ASP A 283 -7.77 -13.13 -31.56
N ASP A 284 -6.86 -12.87 -30.60
CA ASP A 284 -7.18 -12.78 -29.19
C ASP A 284 -8.01 -11.53 -28.85
N THR A 285 -9.15 -11.78 -28.22
CA THR A 285 -10.06 -10.72 -27.74
C THR A 285 -9.78 -10.33 -26.29
N ARG A 286 -8.84 -11.00 -25.62
CA ARG A 286 -8.44 -10.78 -24.24
C ARG A 286 -6.91 -10.84 -24.09
N PRO A 287 -6.17 -10.03 -24.85
CA PRO A 287 -4.72 -10.06 -24.78
C PRO A 287 -4.22 -9.75 -23.36
N GLU A 288 -3.19 -10.46 -22.92
CA GLU A 288 -2.54 -10.21 -21.64
C GLU A 288 -1.61 -8.99 -21.77
N PHE A 289 -1.81 -7.97 -20.92
CA PHE A 289 -0.94 -6.81 -20.81
C PHE A 289 -0.17 -6.89 -19.50
N SER A 290 1.16 -6.90 -19.56
CA SER A 290 2.03 -7.06 -18.41
C SER A 290 3.18 -6.08 -18.41
N GLY A 291 3.82 -5.95 -17.25
CA GLY A 291 5.06 -5.19 -17.13
C GLY A 291 5.60 -5.15 -15.71
N LYS A 292 6.47 -4.16 -15.47
CA LYS A 292 7.05 -3.84 -14.17
C LYS A 292 6.67 -2.45 -13.73
N ALA A 293 6.61 -2.27 -12.41
CA ALA A 293 6.40 -1.00 -11.76
C ALA A 293 7.45 -0.77 -10.66
N THR A 294 7.72 0.51 -10.37
CA THR A 294 8.56 0.92 -9.24
C THR A 294 7.80 0.76 -7.91
N PRO A 295 8.51 0.68 -6.75
CA PRO A 295 7.88 0.34 -5.46
C PRO A 295 6.81 1.31 -4.95
N GLU A 296 6.79 2.56 -5.43
CA GLU A 296 5.76 3.54 -5.07
C GLU A 296 4.41 3.30 -5.74
N VAL A 297 4.36 2.44 -6.77
CA VAL A 297 3.13 2.13 -7.50
C VAL A 297 2.38 1.00 -6.81
N GLU A 298 1.16 1.29 -6.35
CA GLU A 298 0.26 0.32 -5.72
C GLU A 298 -0.48 -0.51 -6.77
N HIS A 299 -0.99 0.16 -7.81
CA HIS A 299 -1.68 -0.50 -8.92
C HIS A 299 -1.51 0.28 -10.22
N VAL A 300 -1.92 -0.37 -11.32
CA VAL A 300 -1.86 0.17 -12.67
C VAL A 300 -3.29 0.26 -13.21
N ASN A 301 -3.68 1.42 -13.73
CA ASN A 301 -4.93 1.56 -14.48
C ASN A 301 -4.66 1.29 -15.96
N ILE A 302 -5.53 0.53 -16.62
CA ILE A 302 -5.40 0.16 -18.03
C ILE A 302 -6.55 0.80 -18.81
N TYR A 303 -6.19 1.51 -19.87
CA TYR A 303 -7.12 2.23 -20.73
C TYR A 303 -7.06 1.69 -22.15
N ASP A 304 -8.23 1.54 -22.79
CA ASP A 304 -8.36 1.31 -24.23
C ASP A 304 -8.99 2.53 -24.90
N ASN A 305 -8.30 3.10 -25.89
CA ASN A 305 -8.74 4.31 -26.59
C ASN A 305 -9.11 5.48 -25.62
N GLY A 306 -8.42 5.55 -24.48
CA GLY A 306 -8.62 6.55 -23.43
C GLY A 306 -9.75 6.24 -22.43
N GLN A 307 -10.46 5.11 -22.58
CA GLN A 307 -11.45 4.65 -21.61
C GLN A 307 -10.83 3.63 -20.65
N LEU A 308 -11.02 3.82 -19.33
CA LEU A 308 -10.59 2.86 -18.31
C LEU A 308 -11.33 1.53 -18.51
N ILE A 309 -10.58 0.45 -18.71
CA ILE A 309 -11.13 -0.91 -18.90
C ILE A 309 -10.82 -1.84 -17.72
N GLY A 310 -9.94 -1.43 -16.80
CA GLY A 310 -9.68 -2.15 -15.57
C GLY A 310 -8.37 -1.73 -14.91
N THR A 311 -8.00 -2.47 -13.86
CA THR A 311 -6.82 -2.20 -13.04
C THR A 311 -6.05 -3.48 -12.78
N ALA A 312 -4.73 -3.37 -12.58
CA ALA A 312 -3.87 -4.48 -12.17
C ALA A 312 -3.05 -4.10 -10.93
N THR A 313 -3.12 -4.94 -9.90
CA THR A 313 -2.31 -4.77 -8.69
C THR A 313 -0.84 -5.07 -8.98
N VAL A 314 0.06 -4.24 -8.44
CA VAL A 314 1.50 -4.49 -8.49
C VAL A 314 1.87 -5.49 -7.39
N LYS A 315 2.59 -6.56 -7.76
CA LYS A 315 3.06 -7.57 -6.81
C LYS A 315 4.30 -7.06 -6.07
N ALA A 316 4.65 -7.73 -4.97
CA ALA A 316 5.83 -7.40 -4.17
C ALA A 316 7.17 -7.48 -4.95
N ASP A 317 7.23 -8.20 -6.07
CA ASP A 317 8.40 -8.25 -6.97
C ASP A 317 8.39 -7.14 -8.05
N GLY A 318 7.43 -6.22 -7.99
CA GLY A 318 7.24 -5.14 -8.94
C GLY A 318 6.54 -5.55 -10.23
N THR A 319 6.12 -6.81 -10.40
CA THR A 319 5.42 -7.25 -11.62
C THR A 319 3.92 -7.04 -11.52
N TRP A 320 3.29 -6.79 -12.67
CA TRP A 320 1.84 -6.74 -12.80
C TRP A 320 1.40 -7.40 -14.10
N THR A 321 0.17 -7.92 -14.11
CA THR A 321 -0.49 -8.47 -15.30
C THR A 321 -1.96 -8.07 -15.29
N PHE A 322 -2.49 -7.81 -16.46
CA PHE A 322 -3.87 -7.45 -16.72
C PHE A 322 -4.39 -8.27 -17.90
N THR A 323 -5.55 -8.89 -17.72
CA THR A 323 -6.32 -9.50 -18.81
C THR A 323 -7.71 -8.86 -18.78
N PRO A 324 -8.21 -8.30 -19.90
CA PRO A 324 -9.55 -7.72 -19.95
C PRO A 324 -10.61 -8.70 -19.46
N GLU A 325 -11.45 -8.30 -18.50
CA GLU A 325 -12.57 -9.12 -18.01
C GLU A 325 -13.70 -9.21 -19.05
N THR A 326 -13.89 -8.16 -19.84
CA THR A 326 -14.80 -8.14 -20.99
C THR A 326 -13.96 -8.26 -22.26
N PRO A 327 -14.31 -9.17 -23.20
CA PRO A 327 -13.56 -9.29 -24.45
C PRO A 327 -13.61 -7.97 -25.23
N LEU A 328 -12.46 -7.58 -25.78
CA LEU A 328 -12.36 -6.49 -26.73
C LEU A 328 -13.16 -6.83 -28.00
N SER A 329 -13.88 -5.84 -28.52
CA SER A 329 -14.63 -5.99 -29.77
C SER A 329 -13.72 -6.14 -30.98
N GLY A 330 -14.22 -6.65 -32.10
CA GLY A 330 -13.46 -6.57 -33.35
C GLY A 330 -13.25 -5.13 -33.80
N GLY A 331 -12.03 -4.78 -34.22
CA GLY A 331 -11.68 -3.43 -34.66
C GLY A 331 -10.39 -2.89 -34.02
N ALA A 332 -10.21 -1.58 -34.13
CA ALA A 332 -8.99 -0.90 -33.70
C ALA A 332 -9.02 -0.60 -32.19
N HIS A 333 -7.92 -0.94 -31.52
CA HIS A 333 -7.69 -0.75 -30.09
C HIS A 333 -6.37 -0.01 -29.87
N SER A 334 -6.27 0.66 -28.72
CA SER A 334 -5.06 1.39 -28.34
C SER A 334 -4.91 1.35 -26.83
N LEU A 335 -4.11 0.40 -26.34
CA LEU A 335 -3.88 0.23 -24.91
C LEU A 335 -2.81 1.18 -24.38
N THR A 336 -3.11 1.79 -23.25
CA THR A 336 -2.19 2.58 -22.42
C THR A 336 -2.34 2.18 -20.97
N ALA A 337 -1.30 2.36 -20.17
CA ALA A 337 -1.32 2.13 -18.73
C ALA A 337 -0.88 3.40 -17.98
N THR A 338 -1.40 3.62 -16.78
CA THR A 338 -0.93 4.66 -15.85
C THR A 338 -0.61 4.02 -14.49
N PRO A 339 0.51 4.39 -13.85
CA PRO A 339 0.78 3.98 -12.47
C PRO A 339 -0.06 4.81 -11.49
N VAL A 340 -0.53 4.18 -10.41
CA VAL A 340 -1.22 4.84 -9.30
C VAL A 340 -0.54 4.44 -7.99
N ASP A 341 -0.19 5.42 -7.16
CA ASP A 341 0.40 5.17 -5.84
C ASP A 341 -0.65 4.84 -4.77
N GLN A 342 -0.21 4.66 -3.53
CA GLN A 342 -1.09 4.34 -2.41
C GLN A 342 -2.04 5.49 -2.03
N ALA A 343 -1.61 6.74 -2.19
CA ALA A 343 -2.41 7.93 -1.91
C ALA A 343 -3.45 8.25 -2.98
N GLY A 344 -3.42 7.52 -4.09
CA GLY A 344 -4.35 7.63 -5.20
C GLY A 344 -3.89 8.60 -6.29
N ASN A 345 -2.63 9.05 -6.26
CA ASN A 345 -2.11 9.91 -7.31
C ASN A 345 -1.85 9.09 -8.58
N GLU A 346 -2.47 9.51 -9.68
CA GLU A 346 -2.29 8.87 -10.98
C GLU A 346 -1.18 9.56 -11.79
N GLY A 347 -0.19 8.78 -12.20
CA GLY A 347 0.94 9.23 -13.01
C GLY A 347 0.62 9.38 -14.50
N LYS A 348 1.65 9.68 -15.29
CA LYS A 348 1.49 9.85 -16.75
C LYS A 348 1.20 8.52 -17.46
N PRO A 349 0.41 8.53 -18.55
CA PRO A 349 0.17 7.33 -19.35
C PRO A 349 1.44 6.90 -20.11
N THR A 350 1.56 5.60 -20.32
CA THR A 350 2.57 5.00 -21.20
C THR A 350 2.36 5.42 -22.66
N ALA A 351 3.36 5.15 -23.51
CA ALA A 351 3.13 5.20 -24.95
C ALA A 351 2.03 4.19 -25.35
N PRO A 352 1.15 4.54 -26.31
CA PRO A 352 0.07 3.65 -26.74
C PRO A 352 0.59 2.47 -27.55
N ILE A 353 0.02 1.29 -27.29
CA ILE A 353 0.16 0.11 -28.14
C ILE A 353 -1.14 -0.03 -28.95
N GLY A 354 -1.13 0.46 -30.18
CA GLY A 354 -2.26 0.33 -31.11
C GLY A 354 -2.27 -1.03 -31.81
N PHE A 355 -3.41 -1.68 -31.93
CA PHE A 355 -3.55 -2.96 -32.64
C PHE A 355 -4.99 -3.13 -33.16
N ASN A 356 -5.23 -4.18 -33.95
CA ASN A 356 -6.58 -4.48 -34.44
C ASN A 356 -6.99 -5.93 -34.10
N VAL A 357 -8.11 -6.09 -33.40
CA VAL A 357 -8.71 -7.39 -33.11
C VAL A 357 -9.48 -7.84 -34.35
N VAL A 358 -9.09 -8.97 -34.95
CA VAL A 358 -9.65 -9.47 -36.23
C VAL A 358 -10.45 -10.77 -36.10
N GLY A 359 -10.43 -11.43 -34.93
CA GLY A 359 -11.05 -12.74 -34.69
C GLY A 359 -10.31 -13.89 -35.36
N ASP A 360 -10.64 -15.13 -35.00
CA ASP A 360 -9.92 -16.34 -35.44
C ASP A 360 -9.74 -16.40 -36.97
N ALA A 361 -8.50 -16.65 -37.39
CA ALA A 361 -8.23 -17.02 -38.77
C ALA A 361 -8.99 -18.32 -39.13
N PRO A 362 -9.61 -18.43 -40.31
CA PRO A 362 -10.26 -19.67 -40.72
C PRO A 362 -9.28 -20.86 -40.72
N PRO A 363 -9.69 -22.06 -40.28
CA PRO A 363 -8.87 -23.25 -40.41
C PRO A 363 -8.41 -23.47 -41.86
N ALA A 364 -7.18 -23.98 -42.02
CA ALA A 364 -6.62 -24.23 -43.34
C ALA A 364 -7.58 -25.08 -44.21
N PRO A 365 -7.83 -24.68 -45.47
CA PRO A 365 -8.66 -25.46 -46.38
C PRO A 365 -7.99 -26.80 -46.68
N THR A 366 -8.80 -27.84 -46.92
CA THR A 366 -8.31 -29.13 -47.42
C THR A 366 -8.51 -29.22 -48.93
N ILE A 367 -7.64 -29.98 -49.60
CA ILE A 367 -7.88 -30.47 -50.97
C ILE A 367 -8.33 -31.92 -50.85
N GLN A 368 -9.52 -32.24 -51.34
CA GLN A 368 -10.06 -33.60 -51.33
C GLN A 368 -9.90 -34.29 -52.67
N THR A 369 -9.99 -33.56 -53.77
CA THR A 369 -9.89 -34.13 -55.12
C THR A 369 -9.32 -33.11 -56.09
N VAL A 370 -8.44 -33.60 -56.96
CA VAL A 370 -8.08 -32.97 -58.24
C VAL A 370 -8.65 -33.89 -59.31
N ALA A 371 -9.43 -33.36 -60.26
CA ALA A 371 -10.14 -34.15 -61.26
C ALA A 371 -9.74 -33.72 -62.68
N ASP A 372 -9.59 -34.72 -63.52
CA ASP A 372 -9.47 -34.63 -64.97
C ASP A 372 -10.87 -34.80 -65.60
N ASP A 373 -11.30 -33.83 -66.40
CA ASP A 373 -12.54 -33.93 -67.19
C ASP A 373 -12.30 -33.86 -68.71
N PHE A 374 -11.07 -34.07 -69.16
CA PHE A 374 -10.65 -34.02 -70.55
C PHE A 374 -10.26 -35.40 -71.10
N GLY A 375 -10.25 -35.55 -72.43
CA GLY A 375 -9.74 -36.76 -73.08
C GLY A 375 -10.55 -38.04 -72.80
N SER A 376 -9.89 -39.20 -72.95
CA SER A 376 -10.51 -40.53 -72.80
C SER A 376 -10.37 -41.14 -71.40
N VAL A 377 -9.52 -40.56 -70.54
CA VAL A 377 -9.26 -41.04 -69.19
C VAL A 377 -9.57 -39.92 -68.22
N GLN A 378 -10.81 -39.91 -67.72
CA GLN A 378 -11.32 -38.89 -66.83
C GLN A 378 -11.43 -39.41 -65.40
N GLY A 379 -11.47 -38.49 -64.43
CA GLY A 379 -11.73 -38.77 -63.02
C GLY A 379 -10.64 -38.25 -62.07
N PRO A 380 -10.63 -38.73 -60.81
CA PRO A 380 -9.71 -38.25 -59.79
C PRO A 380 -8.24 -38.54 -60.12
N ILE A 381 -7.42 -37.49 -60.12
CA ILE A 381 -5.97 -37.55 -60.25
C ILE A 381 -5.37 -37.81 -58.86
N GLN A 382 -4.65 -38.93 -58.72
CA GLN A 382 -3.93 -39.25 -57.49
C GLN A 382 -2.70 -38.36 -57.31
N LYS A 383 -2.17 -38.25 -56.09
CA LYS A 383 -0.91 -37.53 -55.84
C LYS A 383 0.21 -38.09 -56.72
N ASN A 384 0.95 -37.20 -57.39
CA ASN A 384 1.96 -37.51 -58.42
C ASN A 384 1.41 -38.22 -59.68
N GLY A 385 0.09 -38.15 -59.90
CA GLY A 385 -0.56 -38.64 -61.11
C GLY A 385 -0.24 -37.78 -62.34
N VAL A 386 -0.71 -38.25 -63.49
CA VAL A 386 -0.62 -37.56 -64.78
C VAL A 386 -2.01 -37.35 -65.35
N THR A 387 -2.17 -36.32 -66.16
CA THR A 387 -3.43 -35.91 -66.79
C THR A 387 -3.12 -35.25 -68.13
N ASP A 388 -4.01 -35.39 -69.11
CA ASP A 388 -3.98 -34.63 -70.36
C ASP A 388 -4.87 -33.37 -70.31
N ASP A 389 -5.59 -33.17 -69.21
CA ASP A 389 -6.35 -31.96 -68.91
C ASP A 389 -5.42 -30.80 -68.54
N LYS A 390 -5.64 -29.65 -69.18
CA LYS A 390 -4.90 -28.40 -68.93
C LYS A 390 -5.59 -27.48 -67.94
N THR A 391 -6.85 -27.77 -67.60
CA THR A 391 -7.70 -27.03 -66.67
C THR A 391 -8.27 -27.94 -65.58
N PRO A 392 -7.45 -28.73 -64.83
CA PRO A 392 -7.98 -29.64 -63.83
C PRO A 392 -8.88 -28.93 -62.82
N THR A 393 -9.94 -29.60 -62.38
CA THR A 393 -10.82 -29.09 -61.34
C THR A 393 -10.34 -29.55 -59.96
N ILE A 394 -10.10 -28.61 -59.07
CA ILE A 394 -9.76 -28.88 -57.67
C ILE A 394 -10.98 -28.64 -56.78
N SER A 395 -11.11 -29.45 -55.73
CA SER A 395 -12.18 -29.30 -54.75
C SER A 395 -11.74 -29.77 -53.37
N GLY A 396 -12.39 -29.25 -52.34
CA GLY A 396 -12.21 -29.71 -50.98
C GLY A 396 -13.13 -29.03 -49.99
N THR A 397 -12.69 -28.96 -48.73
CA THR A 397 -13.49 -28.36 -47.64
C THR A 397 -12.78 -27.23 -46.92
N ALA A 398 -13.57 -26.29 -46.39
CA ALA A 398 -13.09 -25.14 -45.64
C ALA A 398 -14.23 -24.53 -44.79
N GLN A 399 -13.94 -23.45 -44.05
CA GLN A 399 -14.97 -22.73 -43.30
C GLN A 399 -15.98 -22.03 -44.24
N PRO A 400 -17.30 -22.21 -44.07
CA PRO A 400 -18.30 -21.55 -44.91
C PRO A 400 -18.15 -20.04 -44.97
N GLY A 401 -18.31 -19.47 -46.16
CA GLY A 401 -18.20 -18.03 -46.41
C GLY A 401 -16.77 -17.49 -46.49
N SER A 402 -15.74 -18.30 -46.19
CA SER A 402 -14.35 -17.90 -46.45
C SER A 402 -14.01 -17.96 -47.95
N VAL A 403 -12.85 -17.42 -48.30
CA VAL A 403 -12.29 -17.47 -49.66
C VAL A 403 -11.02 -18.31 -49.64
N VAL A 404 -10.97 -19.37 -50.45
CA VAL A 404 -9.79 -20.20 -50.66
C VAL A 404 -8.99 -19.61 -51.81
N HIS A 405 -7.73 -19.28 -51.56
CA HIS A 405 -6.76 -18.88 -52.59
C HIS A 405 -5.95 -20.12 -53.01
N VAL A 406 -5.86 -20.34 -54.31
CA VAL A 406 -5.20 -21.52 -54.88
C VAL A 406 -3.94 -21.09 -55.60
N TYR A 407 -2.83 -21.75 -55.28
CA TYR A 407 -1.51 -21.51 -55.86
C TYR A 407 -1.10 -22.71 -56.70
N VAL A 408 -0.46 -22.47 -57.84
CA VAL A 408 0.25 -23.49 -58.62
C VAL A 408 1.68 -23.02 -58.83
N ASP A 409 2.64 -23.86 -58.46
CA ASP A 409 4.08 -23.58 -58.49
C ASP A 409 4.43 -22.27 -57.75
N GLY A 410 3.74 -22.01 -56.64
CA GLY A 410 3.92 -20.82 -55.79
C GLY A 410 3.26 -19.54 -56.32
N LYS A 411 2.53 -19.59 -57.44
CA LYS A 411 1.79 -18.45 -58.01
C LYS A 411 0.29 -18.64 -57.85
N GLU A 412 -0.41 -17.61 -57.38
CA GLU A 412 -1.88 -17.65 -57.29
C GLU A 412 -2.50 -17.78 -58.68
N VAL A 413 -3.38 -18.76 -58.84
CA VAL A 413 -4.07 -19.07 -60.10
C VAL A 413 -5.58 -18.81 -60.03
N GLY A 414 -6.15 -18.68 -58.84
CA GLY A 414 -7.55 -18.31 -58.66
C GLY A 414 -8.02 -18.43 -57.23
N THR A 415 -9.30 -18.13 -57.03
CA THR A 415 -9.95 -18.13 -55.72
C THR A 415 -11.32 -18.81 -55.80
N ALA A 416 -11.74 -19.48 -54.72
CA ALA A 416 -13.08 -20.04 -54.60
C ALA A 416 -13.73 -19.65 -53.26
N THR A 417 -14.98 -19.19 -53.30
CA THR A 417 -15.77 -18.98 -52.08
C THR A 417 -16.30 -20.32 -51.58
N VAL A 418 -16.23 -20.52 -50.27
CA VAL A 418 -16.70 -21.75 -49.62
C VAL A 418 -18.21 -21.68 -49.41
N SER A 419 -18.90 -22.70 -49.91
CA SER A 419 -20.35 -22.83 -49.81
C SER A 419 -20.82 -23.12 -48.38
N PRO A 420 -22.11 -22.87 -48.04
CA PRO A 420 -22.68 -23.19 -46.72
C PRO A 420 -22.52 -24.65 -46.28
N ASP A 421 -22.39 -25.58 -47.23
CA ASP A 421 -22.14 -27.01 -46.99
C ASP A 421 -20.66 -27.36 -46.71
N LYS A 422 -19.81 -26.33 -46.53
CA LYS A 422 -18.36 -26.42 -46.26
C LYS A 422 -17.52 -26.87 -47.46
N THR A 423 -18.08 -26.92 -48.67
CA THR A 423 -17.34 -27.32 -49.87
C THR A 423 -16.91 -26.12 -50.71
N TRP A 424 -15.81 -26.28 -51.44
CA TRP A 424 -15.35 -25.34 -52.45
C TRP A 424 -14.83 -26.10 -53.67
N SER A 425 -14.91 -25.49 -54.85
CA SER A 425 -14.35 -26.03 -56.09
C SER A 425 -13.86 -24.90 -56.99
N LEU A 426 -12.76 -25.14 -57.70
CA LEU A 426 -12.18 -24.22 -58.68
C LEU A 426 -11.69 -25.03 -59.89
N GLU A 427 -12.16 -24.66 -61.09
CA GLU A 427 -11.53 -25.08 -62.34
C GLU A 427 -10.27 -24.22 -62.53
N LEU A 428 -9.12 -24.87 -62.65
CA LEU A 428 -7.85 -24.15 -62.79
C LEU A 428 -7.76 -23.46 -64.17
N PRO A 429 -7.08 -22.31 -64.28
CA PRO A 429 -6.77 -21.76 -65.60
C PRO A 429 -5.83 -22.71 -66.35
N ASN A 430 -5.75 -22.54 -67.68
CA ASN A 430 -4.87 -23.37 -68.50
C ASN A 430 -3.42 -23.33 -67.99
N LEU A 431 -2.92 -24.47 -67.49
CA LEU A 431 -1.62 -24.60 -66.84
C LEU A 431 -0.43 -24.63 -67.81
N GLY A 432 -0.70 -24.52 -69.13
CA GLY A 432 0.29 -24.31 -70.18
C GLY A 432 0.92 -25.59 -70.72
N VAL A 433 2.25 -25.64 -70.67
CA VAL A 433 3.06 -26.75 -71.21
C VAL A 433 3.28 -27.84 -70.16
N ASP A 434 3.54 -29.05 -70.66
CA ASP A 434 3.78 -30.25 -69.87
C ASP A 434 4.89 -30.05 -68.82
N GLY A 435 4.69 -30.68 -67.67
CA GLY A 435 5.64 -30.68 -66.56
C GLY A 435 4.94 -30.91 -65.22
N PRO A 436 5.72 -31.20 -64.17
CA PRO A 436 5.17 -31.29 -62.81
C PRO A 436 4.56 -29.94 -62.41
N LYS A 437 3.42 -30.00 -61.71
CA LYS A 437 2.73 -28.86 -61.11
C LYS A 437 2.55 -29.12 -59.63
N ASN A 438 2.97 -28.19 -58.78
CA ASN A 438 2.70 -28.23 -57.35
C ASN A 438 1.49 -27.35 -57.05
N ILE A 439 0.41 -27.97 -56.56
CA ILE A 439 -0.84 -27.31 -56.17
C ILE A 439 -0.86 -27.16 -54.65
#